data_AF-A0A6F9A419-F1
#
_entry.id   AF-A0A6F9A419-F1
#
_cell.length_a   1.000
_cell.length_b   1.000
_cell.length_c   1.000
_cell.angle_alpha   90.00
_cell.angle_beta   90.00
_cell.angle_gamma   90.00
#
_symmetry.space_group_name_H-M   'P 1'
#
loop_
_entity.id
_entity.type
_entity.pdbx_description
1 polymer ?
#
loop_
_entity_poly.entity_id
_entity_poly.type
_entity_poly.pdbx_seq_one_letter_code
_entity_poly.pdbx_strand_id
1 'polypeptide(L)'
;MESLELGWREEGWVRALFKGEKESDRAGKLQSTGRLLEEQLPEMMTELLAAARDKMLCPAESQLTRSLLMEVIELHANHWTPLEALTTQYYNRTIQKLTTA
;
A
#
# COMPACT_ATOMS: atom_id res chain seq x y z
N MET A 1 5.44 -8.23 -29.73
CA MET A 1 6.04 -7.51 -28.60
C MET A 1 4.88 -7.11 -27.68
N GLU A 2 4.14 -8.11 -27.17
CA GLU A 2 2.75 -7.98 -26.67
C GLU A 2 2.46 -8.98 -25.54
N SER A 3 3.42 -9.23 -24.66
CA SER A 3 3.18 -10.16 -23.52
C SER A 3 3.71 -9.66 -22.17
N LEU A 4 4.21 -8.42 -22.11
CA LEU A 4 4.68 -7.83 -20.84
C LEU A 4 3.69 -6.84 -20.21
N GLU A 5 2.60 -6.48 -20.89
CA GLU A 5 1.61 -5.52 -20.36
C GLU A 5 0.44 -6.18 -19.60
N LEU A 6 0.23 -7.49 -19.74
CA LEU A 6 -0.89 -8.19 -19.11
C LEU A 6 -0.60 -8.72 -17.69
N GLY A 7 0.64 -8.61 -17.21
CA GLY A 7 1.05 -9.12 -15.89
C GLY A 7 0.84 -8.15 -14.72
N TRP A 8 0.55 -6.87 -14.98
CA TRP A 8 0.49 -5.83 -13.95
C TRP A 8 -0.90 -5.68 -13.31
N ARG A 9 -1.93 -6.35 -13.86
CA ARG A 9 -3.33 -6.00 -13.61
C ARG A 9 -3.98 -6.69 -12.41
N GLU A 10 -3.40 -7.74 -11.84
CA GLU A 10 -4.01 -8.43 -10.71
C GLU A 10 -2.96 -8.76 -9.63
N GLU A 11 -2.95 -7.97 -8.56
CA GLU A 11 -2.32 -8.25 -7.25
C GLU A 11 -0.79 -8.26 -7.16
N GLY A 12 -0.05 -8.18 -8.26
CA GLY A 12 1.41 -8.32 -8.29
C GLY A 12 2.16 -7.23 -7.50
N TRP A 13 1.76 -5.96 -7.63
CA TRP A 13 2.46 -4.84 -6.98
C TRP A 13 2.17 -4.76 -5.48
N VAL A 14 0.94 -5.05 -5.05
CA VAL A 14 0.58 -5.16 -3.62
C VAL A 14 1.41 -6.27 -2.99
N ARG A 15 1.43 -7.46 -3.59
CA ARG A 15 2.27 -8.55 -3.09
C ARG A 15 3.76 -8.19 -3.14
N ALA A 16 4.25 -7.48 -4.15
CA ALA A 16 5.65 -7.06 -4.24
C ALA A 16 6.04 -6.02 -3.18
N LEU A 17 5.14 -5.11 -2.81
CA LEU A 17 5.34 -4.14 -1.73
C LEU A 17 5.37 -4.80 -0.34
N PHE A 18 4.70 -5.96 -0.18
CA PHE A 18 4.53 -6.62 1.11
C PHE A 18 5.28 -7.96 1.28
N LYS A 19 6.00 -8.44 0.25
CA LYS A 19 6.71 -9.73 0.30
C LYS A 19 8.14 -9.56 0.79
N GLY A 20 8.36 -9.85 2.07
CA GLY A 20 9.68 -10.23 2.60
C GLY A 20 10.42 -9.20 3.45
N GLU A 21 9.79 -8.12 3.88
CA GLU A 21 10.46 -7.08 4.67
C GLU A 21 10.10 -7.13 6.15
N LYS A 22 11.08 -6.76 6.98
CA LYS A 22 10.84 -6.54 8.40
C LYS A 22 9.79 -5.43 8.53
N GLU A 23 8.72 -5.73 9.26
CA GLU A 23 7.60 -4.82 9.52
C GLU A 23 8.05 -3.42 10.01
N SER A 24 9.21 -3.35 10.65
CA SER A 24 9.84 -2.11 11.13
C SER A 24 10.31 -1.14 10.03
N ASP A 25 10.46 -1.55 8.77
CA ASP A 25 10.98 -0.71 7.66
C ASP A 25 9.91 -0.40 6.58
N ARG A 26 8.73 -1.03 6.71
CA ARG A 26 7.64 -0.93 5.74
C ARG A 26 7.15 0.51 5.54
N ALA A 27 6.91 1.23 6.64
CA ALA A 27 6.41 2.60 6.60
C ALA A 27 7.39 3.56 5.91
N GLY A 28 8.70 3.41 6.14
CA GLY A 28 9.74 4.22 5.50
C GLY A 28 9.84 3.95 4.00
N LYS A 29 9.70 2.69 3.59
CA LYS A 29 9.70 2.31 2.18
C LYS A 29 8.46 2.79 1.43
N LEU A 30 7.28 2.70 2.04
CA LEU A 30 6.05 3.24 1.47
C LEU A 30 6.13 4.76 1.27
N GLN A 31 6.67 5.50 2.25
CA GLN A 31 6.87 6.95 2.13
C GLN A 31 7.79 7.31 0.97
N SER A 32 8.98 6.70 0.91
CA SER A 32 9.98 7.00 -0.12
C SER A 32 9.52 6.58 -1.52
N THR A 33 8.95 5.38 -1.66
CA THR A 33 8.46 4.86 -2.95
C THR A 33 7.23 5.63 -3.42
N GLY A 34 6.30 5.93 -2.51
CA GLY A 34 5.09 6.70 -2.82
C GLY A 34 5.40 8.12 -3.26
N ARG A 35 6.30 8.81 -2.54
CA ARG A 35 6.77 10.14 -2.94
C ARG A 35 7.43 10.13 -4.31
N LEU A 36 8.34 9.18 -4.55
CA LEU A 36 9.03 9.07 -5.84
C LEU A 36 8.05 8.81 -7.00
N LEU A 37 7.06 7.94 -6.77
CA LEU A 37 6.03 7.65 -7.77
C LEU A 37 5.16 8.88 -8.06
N GLU A 38 4.74 9.63 -7.03
CA GLU A 38 3.95 10.84 -7.22
C GLU A 38 4.73 11.95 -7.93
N GLU A 39 6.03 12.09 -7.63
CA GLU A 39 6.92 13.07 -8.28
C GLU A 39 7.18 12.73 -9.76
N GLN A 40 7.38 11.44 -10.09
CA GLN A 40 7.72 11.03 -11.45
C GLN A 40 6.49 10.76 -12.33
N LEU A 41 5.43 10.20 -11.76
CA LEU A 41 4.26 9.67 -12.48
C LEU A 41 2.96 9.96 -11.68
N PRO A 42 2.54 11.23 -11.57
CA PRO A 42 1.37 11.61 -10.77
C PRO A 42 0.05 10.99 -11.28
N GLU A 43 -0.06 10.75 -12.58
CA GLU A 43 -1.22 10.06 -13.18
C GLU A 43 -1.31 8.61 -12.69
N MET A 44 -0.17 7.90 -12.68
CA MET A 44 -0.09 6.53 -12.15
C MET A 44 -0.42 6.48 -10.66
N MET A 45 0.02 7.46 -9.87
CA MET A 45 -0.36 7.57 -8.46
C MET A 45 -1.87 7.73 -8.28
N THR A 46 -2.49 8.56 -9.11
CA THR A 46 -3.95 8.79 -9.09
C THR A 46 -4.71 7.50 -9.41
N GLU A 47 -4.29 6.77 -10.45
CA GLU A 47 -4.88 5.49 -10.81
C GLU A 47 -4.69 4.43 -9.72
N LEU A 48 -3.50 4.38 -9.11
CA LEU A 48 -3.20 3.46 -8.01
C LEU A 48 -4.09 3.71 -6.79
N LEU A 49 -4.30 4.98 -6.41
CA LEU A 49 -5.18 5.34 -5.31
C LEU A 49 -6.65 5.07 -5.62
N ALA A 50 -7.08 5.27 -6.86
CA ALA A 50 -8.42 4.88 -7.29
C ALA A 50 -8.62 3.36 -7.18
N ALA A 51 -7.69 2.57 -7.72
CA ALA A 51 -7.72 1.12 -7.63
C ALA A 51 -7.66 0.62 -6.18
N ALA A 52 -6.87 1.26 -5.31
CA ALA A 52 -6.81 0.94 -3.89
C ALA A 52 -8.17 1.15 -3.19
N ARG A 53 -8.85 2.27 -3.49
CA ARG A 53 -10.18 2.57 -2.95
C ARG A 53 -11.23 1.57 -3.45
N ASP A 54 -11.22 1.25 -4.74
CA ASP A 54 -12.14 0.27 -5.32
C ASP A 54 -11.94 -1.12 -4.72
N LYS A 55 -10.67 -1.56 -4.59
CA LYS A 55 -10.32 -2.83 -3.96
C LYS A 55 -10.81 -2.84 -2.51
N MET A 56 -10.64 -1.77 -1.74
CA MET A 56 -11.18 -1.69 -0.39
C MET A 56 -12.72 -1.81 -0.29
N LEU A 57 -13.47 -1.43 -1.32
CA LEU A 57 -14.92 -1.60 -1.32
C LEU A 57 -15.35 -3.05 -1.60
N CYS A 58 -14.47 -3.88 -2.16
CA CYS A 58 -14.78 -5.27 -2.52
C CYS A 58 -14.91 -6.18 -1.27
N PRO A 59 -16.08 -6.80 -1.03
CA PRO A 59 -16.35 -7.59 0.19
C PRO A 59 -15.48 -8.86 0.30
N ALA A 60 -14.92 -9.34 -0.81
CA ALA A 60 -14.02 -10.49 -0.83
C ALA A 60 -12.59 -10.18 -0.34
N GLU A 61 -12.24 -8.89 -0.19
CA GLU A 61 -10.90 -8.52 0.26
C GLU A 61 -10.63 -8.84 1.71
N SER A 62 -9.46 -9.43 1.95
CA SER A 62 -8.99 -9.76 3.29
C SER A 62 -8.80 -8.50 4.15
N GLN A 63 -8.95 -8.67 5.47
CA GLN A 63 -8.69 -7.60 6.42
C GLN A 63 -7.23 -7.11 6.38
N LEU A 64 -6.29 -8.01 6.06
CA LEU A 64 -4.88 -7.66 5.89
C LEU A 64 -4.72 -6.70 4.71
N THR A 65 -5.21 -7.09 3.53
CA THR A 65 -5.15 -6.23 2.33
C THR A 65 -5.80 -4.87 2.59
N ARG A 66 -6.98 -4.84 3.21
CA ARG A 66 -7.67 -3.59 3.57
C ARG A 66 -6.84 -2.69 4.48
N SER A 67 -6.21 -3.26 5.50
CA SER A 67 -5.36 -2.51 6.44
C SER A 67 -4.14 -1.91 5.76
N LEU A 68 -3.53 -2.67 4.84
CA LEU A 68 -2.37 -2.22 4.05
C LEU A 68 -2.75 -1.10 3.07
N LEU A 69 -3.88 -1.22 2.38
CA LEU A 69 -4.38 -0.19 1.47
C LEU A 69 -4.75 1.10 2.22
N MET A 70 -5.39 0.98 3.39
CA MET A 70 -5.71 2.12 4.25
C MET A 70 -4.48 2.90 4.68
N GLU A 71 -3.41 2.22 5.10
CA GLU A 71 -2.17 2.91 5.48
C GLU A 71 -1.56 3.67 4.29
N VAL A 72 -1.55 3.08 3.09
CA VAL A 72 -1.04 3.77 1.88
C VAL A 72 -1.85 5.03 1.58
N ILE A 73 -3.18 4.95 1.69
CA ILE A 73 -4.07 6.09 1.45
C ILE A 73 -3.85 7.19 2.49
N GLU A 74 -3.69 6.83 3.76
CA GLU A 74 -3.42 7.81 4.83
C GLU A 74 -2.03 8.43 4.68
N LEU A 75 -1.01 7.65 4.30
CA LEU A 75 0.32 8.18 4.00
C LEU A 75 0.29 9.17 2.85
N HIS A 76 -0.45 8.87 1.77
CA HIS A 76 -0.65 9.80 0.66
C HIS A 76 -1.35 11.08 1.11
N ALA A 77 -2.45 10.95 1.87
CA ALA A 77 -3.17 12.09 2.43
C ALA A 77 -2.28 12.96 3.35
N ASN A 78 -1.28 12.34 3.99
CA ASN A 78 -0.28 13.00 4.81
C ASN A 78 0.99 13.39 4.01
N HIS A 79 0.89 13.54 2.69
CA HIS A 79 1.99 13.95 1.78
C HIS A 79 3.26 13.09 1.90
N TRP A 80 3.10 11.79 2.10
CA TRP A 80 4.19 10.84 2.33
C TRP A 80 5.11 11.26 3.48
N THR A 81 4.55 11.90 4.50
CA THR A 81 5.23 12.16 5.77
C THR A 81 4.80 11.13 6.82
N PRO A 82 5.63 10.87 7.85
CA PRO A 82 5.29 9.90 8.89
C PRO A 82 3.92 10.20 9.50
N LEU A 83 3.06 9.19 9.57
CA LEU A 83 1.79 9.27 10.29
C LEU A 83 2.05 9.51 11.79
N GLU A 84 1.04 9.99 12.49
CA GLU A 84 1.10 10.11 13.94
C GLU A 84 1.50 8.79 14.61
N ALA A 85 2.18 8.86 15.75
CA ALA A 85 2.71 7.68 16.43
C ALA A 85 1.61 6.66 16.76
N LEU A 86 0.41 7.13 17.14
CA LEU A 86 -0.74 6.27 17.44
C LEU A 86 -1.28 5.56 16.18
N THR A 87 -1.38 6.28 15.07
CA THR A 87 -1.82 5.72 13.78
C THR A 87 -0.81 4.71 13.25
N THR A 88 0.48 5.03 13.31
CA THR A 88 1.57 4.10 12.96
C THR A 88 1.52 2.84 13.84
N GLN A 89 1.31 2.99 15.15
CA GLN A 89 1.18 1.87 16.07
C GLN A 89 -0.06 1.02 15.78
N TYR A 90 -1.18 1.64 15.39
CA TYR A 90 -2.40 0.93 15.01
C TYR A 90 -2.14 0.01 13.82
N TYR A 91 -1.54 0.50 12.74
CA TYR A 91 -1.26 -0.32 11.56
C TYR A 91 -0.29 -1.45 11.87
N ASN A 92 0.83 -1.14 12.52
CA ASN A 92 1.82 -2.17 12.91
C ASN A 92 1.18 -3.27 13.76
N ARG A 93 0.39 -2.91 14.79
CA ARG A 93 -0.27 -3.89 15.64
C ARG A 93 -1.31 -4.72 14.87
N THR A 94 -2.04 -4.09 13.96
CA THR A 94 -3.12 -4.74 13.20
C THR A 94 -2.55 -5.71 12.18
N ILE A 95 -1.55 -5.28 11.43
CA ILE A 95 -0.88 -6.09 10.40
C ILE A 95 -0.12 -7.24 11.05
N GLN A 96 0.60 -6.99 12.16
CA GLN A 96 1.24 -8.05 12.92
C GLN A 96 0.23 -9.13 13.32
N LYS A 97 -0.91 -8.76 13.90
CA LYS A 97 -1.96 -9.72 14.30
C LYS A 97 -2.50 -10.52 13.12
N LEU A 98 -2.65 -9.89 11.95
CA LEU A 98 -3.22 -10.52 10.76
C LEU A 98 -2.21 -11.38 9.98
N THR A 99 -0.91 -11.21 10.23
CA THR A 99 0.17 -11.98 9.60
C THR A 99 0.71 -13.11 10.49
N THR A 100 0.48 -13.05 11.80
CA THR A 100 0.82 -14.11 12.76
C THR A 100 -0.35 -15.02 13.14
N ALA A 101 -1.56 -14.74 12.65
CA ALA A 101 -2.73 -15.62 12.76
C ALA A 101 -2.69 -16.72 11.68
#